data_AF-A0A933KHI7-F1
#
_entry.id   AF-A0A933KHI7-F1
#
_cell.length_a   1.000
_cell.length_b   1.000
_cell.length_c   1.000
_cell.angle_alpha   90.00
_cell.angle_beta   90.00
_cell.angle_gamma   90.00
#
_symmetry.space_group_name_H-M   'P 1'
#
loop_
_entity.id
_entity.type
_entity.pdbx_description
1 polymer ?
#
loop_
_entity_poly.entity_id
_entity_poly.type
_entity_poly.pdbx_seq_one_letter_code
_entity_poly.pdbx_strand_id
1 'polypeptide(L)'
;MKAAVLLLTLCTAAWAGTPEPQRHAESYRVNAQVRGSIQKSFEDLGVVGVVYRVTGAAKSVFAIAGKVRDPDDRSRLYRFTAEVSLERSGRHLTSRAHSGFSEDAEEYRDRILEMSPFVYLLRTEPFPPGGSGESEYAVNGKPYVVRWSLGERGPEATLYEGLRTVGKFFFRPGSPQAGPHEYEKFRVNTVRRTVLSFVRR
;
A
#
# COMPACT_ATOMS: atom_id res chain seq x y z
N MET A 1 15.78 -26.50 8.39
CA MET A 1 15.68 -25.69 7.16
C MET A 1 15.69 -24.21 7.54
N LYS A 2 16.82 -23.53 7.31
CA LYS A 2 16.98 -22.09 7.59
C LYS A 2 16.43 -21.30 6.40
N ALA A 3 15.42 -20.46 6.64
CA ALA A 3 14.87 -19.57 5.63
C ALA A 3 15.90 -18.48 5.31
N ALA A 4 16.41 -18.48 4.07
CA ALA A 4 17.27 -17.43 3.56
C ALA A 4 16.46 -16.13 3.47
N VAL A 5 16.86 -15.16 4.29
CA VAL A 5 16.48 -13.76 4.16
C VAL A 5 17.19 -13.25 2.91
N LEU A 6 16.43 -13.02 1.83
CA LEU A 6 16.96 -12.39 0.62
C LEU A 6 17.15 -10.89 0.91
N LEU A 7 18.32 -10.52 1.44
CA LEU A 7 18.76 -9.13 1.52
C LEU A 7 18.96 -8.62 0.09
N LEU A 8 18.12 -7.69 -0.35
CA LEU A 8 18.35 -6.90 -1.55
C LEU A 8 19.63 -6.07 -1.33
N THR A 9 20.76 -6.55 -1.84
CA THR A 9 22.03 -5.83 -1.84
C THR A 9 22.11 -5.05 -3.15
N LEU A 10 21.79 -3.75 -3.11
CA LEU A 10 21.99 -2.84 -4.24
C LEU A 10 23.26 -2.02 -4.01
N CYS A 11 24.23 -2.20 -4.89
CA CYS A 11 25.53 -1.54 -4.92
C CYS A 11 25.43 -0.03 -4.68
N THR A 12 26.14 0.48 -3.69
CA THR A 12 26.41 1.91 -3.49
C THR A 12 27.75 2.27 -4.13
N ALA A 13 27.73 2.84 -5.32
CA ALA A 13 28.84 3.67 -5.78
C ALA A 13 28.70 5.03 -5.09
N ALA A 14 29.67 5.38 -4.25
CA ALA A 14 29.71 6.62 -3.50
C ALA A 14 29.93 7.80 -4.46
N TRP A 15 28.94 8.68 -4.56
CA TRP A 15 29.11 10.06 -5.02
C TRP A 15 28.80 10.98 -3.86
N ALA A 16 29.78 11.83 -3.52
CA ALA A 16 29.70 12.77 -2.42
C ALA A 16 28.62 13.83 -2.68
N GLY A 17 27.84 14.15 -1.65
CA GLY A 17 27.15 15.44 -1.56
C GLY A 17 25.64 15.49 -1.78
N THR A 18 24.92 14.37 -1.80
CA THR A 18 23.44 14.39 -1.66
C THR A 18 23.05 13.77 -0.32
N PRO A 19 22.14 14.39 0.48
CA PRO A 19 21.64 13.76 1.69
C PRO A 19 21.10 12.38 1.30
N GLU A 20 21.56 11.34 1.99
CA GLU A 20 21.15 9.98 1.70
C GLU A 20 19.62 9.92 1.77
N PRO A 21 18.94 9.48 0.70
CA PRO A 21 17.49 9.49 0.68
C PRO A 21 16.98 8.63 1.83
N GLN A 22 16.14 9.19 2.71
CA GLN A 22 15.58 8.45 3.83
C GLN A 22 14.92 7.18 3.32
N ARG A 23 15.46 6.03 3.74
CA ARG A 23 14.94 4.70 3.42
C ARG A 23 14.12 4.22 4.60
N HIS A 24 12.83 3.98 4.38
CA HIS A 24 11.96 3.40 5.37
C HIS A 24 11.42 2.06 4.84
N ALA A 25 11.51 1.00 5.63
CA ALA A 25 11.07 -0.33 5.24
C ALA A 25 9.97 -0.85 6.17
N GLU A 26 8.91 -1.39 5.56
CA GLU A 26 7.77 -1.97 6.26
C GLU A 26 7.50 -3.38 5.76
N SER A 27 6.93 -4.19 6.66
CA SER A 27 6.48 -5.53 6.35
C SER A 27 5.08 -5.75 6.91
N TYR A 28 4.28 -6.43 6.10
CA TYR A 28 2.88 -6.70 6.33
C TYR A 28 2.61 -8.20 6.23
N ARG A 29 1.82 -8.76 7.15
CA ARG A 29 1.14 -10.05 6.94
C ARG A 29 -0.09 -9.82 6.08
N VAL A 30 -0.31 -10.68 5.11
CA VAL A 30 -1.50 -10.62 4.24
C VAL A 30 -2.48 -11.67 4.70
N ASN A 31 -3.69 -11.23 5.03
CA ASN A 31 -4.80 -12.10 5.37
C ASN A 31 -5.96 -11.86 4.39
N ALA A 32 -6.78 -12.85 4.09
CA ALA A 32 -8.02 -12.63 3.35
C ALA A 32 -9.24 -12.67 4.26
N GLN A 33 -10.25 -11.91 3.89
CA GLN A 33 -11.62 -12.07 4.33
C GLN A 33 -12.49 -12.39 3.11
N VAL A 34 -12.97 -13.62 3.02
CA VAL A 34 -13.89 -14.06 1.96
C VAL A 34 -15.31 -13.71 2.40
N ARG A 35 -16.04 -12.95 1.58
CA ARG A 35 -17.40 -12.48 1.89
C ARG A 35 -18.41 -13.53 1.39
N GLY A 36 -18.71 -14.55 2.21
CA GLY A 36 -19.62 -15.63 1.79
C GLY A 36 -20.23 -16.51 2.88
N SER A 37 -19.70 -16.54 4.11
CA SER A 37 -20.30 -17.34 5.18
C SER A 37 -19.85 -16.81 6.55
N ILE A 38 -20.63 -17.12 7.57
CA ILE A 38 -20.66 -16.53 8.92
C ILE A 38 -19.36 -16.76 9.74
N GLN A 39 -18.26 -17.21 9.12
CA GLN A 39 -16.96 -17.35 9.76
C GLN A 39 -15.97 -16.29 9.27
N LYS A 40 -15.64 -15.35 10.15
CA LYS A 40 -14.40 -14.55 10.06
C LYS A 40 -13.22 -15.49 10.36
N SER A 41 -12.74 -16.26 9.39
CA SER A 41 -11.41 -16.86 9.50
C SER A 41 -10.38 -15.81 9.07
N PHE A 42 -9.37 -15.56 9.91
CA PHE A 42 -8.18 -14.79 9.55
C PHE A 42 -7.10 -15.79 9.19
N GLU A 43 -6.89 -16.02 7.90
CA GLU A 43 -5.86 -16.93 7.41
C GLU A 43 -4.61 -16.15 7.01
N ASP A 44 -3.43 -16.58 7.47
CA ASP A 44 -2.15 -16.01 7.05
C ASP A 44 -1.82 -16.52 5.64
N LEU A 45 -1.95 -15.65 4.66
CA LEU A 45 -1.72 -15.96 3.24
C LEU A 45 -0.29 -15.65 2.82
N GLY A 46 0.47 -14.91 3.62
CA GLY A 46 1.86 -14.59 3.32
C GLY A 46 2.26 -13.18 3.71
N VAL A 47 3.23 -12.63 2.97
CA VAL A 47 3.92 -11.41 3.36
C VAL A 47 4.11 -10.45 2.20
N VAL A 48 4.05 -9.16 2.52
CA VAL A 48 4.42 -8.07 1.61
C VAL A 48 5.37 -7.14 2.33
N GLY A 49 6.46 -6.79 1.65
CA GLY A 49 7.40 -5.75 2.05
C GLY A 49 7.21 -4.51 1.20
N VAL A 50 7.35 -3.34 1.82
CA VAL A 50 7.40 -2.05 1.12
C VAL A 50 8.63 -1.29 1.57
N VAL A 51 9.39 -0.78 0.63
CA VAL A 51 10.55 0.09 0.88
C VAL A 51 10.26 1.44 0.24
N TYR A 52 10.23 2.49 1.05
CA TYR A 52 10.03 3.86 0.63
C TYR A 52 11.37 4.57 0.49
N ARG A 53 11.53 5.32 -0.60
CA ARG A 53 12.66 6.19 -0.87
C ARG A 53 12.14 7.56 -1.30
N VAL A 54 12.27 8.54 -0.42
CA VAL A 54 11.94 9.93 -0.77
C VAL A 54 13.11 10.50 -1.56
N THR A 55 12.87 10.94 -2.80
CA THR A 55 13.91 11.50 -3.68
C THR A 55 13.78 13.02 -3.85
N GLY A 56 12.73 13.62 -3.29
CA GLY A 56 12.49 15.06 -3.19
C GLY A 56 11.11 15.37 -2.60
N ALA A 57 10.76 16.66 -2.42
CA ALA A 57 9.48 17.05 -1.83
C ALA A 57 8.25 16.66 -2.68
N ALA A 58 8.40 16.66 -4.01
CA ALA A 58 7.33 16.35 -4.96
C ALA A 58 7.51 14.99 -5.65
N LYS A 59 8.61 14.27 -5.37
CA LYS A 59 8.95 13.01 -6.04
C LYS A 59 9.33 11.94 -5.04
N SER A 60 8.76 10.76 -5.21
CA SER A 60 9.00 9.63 -4.32
C SER A 60 9.05 8.34 -5.11
N VAL A 61 9.89 7.42 -4.67
CA VAL A 61 9.99 6.08 -5.26
C VAL A 61 9.74 5.07 -4.15
N PHE A 62 8.95 4.05 -4.41
CA PHE A 62 8.77 2.97 -3.47
C PHE A 62 8.72 1.62 -4.17
N ALA A 63 9.32 0.63 -3.54
CA ALA A 63 9.39 -0.73 -4.01
C ALA A 63 8.49 -1.61 -3.14
N ILE A 64 7.60 -2.37 -3.78
CA ILE A 64 6.70 -3.34 -3.16
C ILE A 64 7.15 -4.72 -3.62
N ALA A 65 7.27 -5.67 -2.70
CA ALA A 65 7.52 -7.06 -3.02
C ALA A 65 6.62 -7.96 -2.18
N GLY A 66 6.00 -8.95 -2.81
CA GLY A 66 5.00 -9.79 -2.17
C GLY A 66 5.11 -11.26 -2.53
N LYS A 67 4.76 -12.09 -1.56
CA LYS A 67 4.55 -13.53 -1.70
C LYS A 67 3.29 -13.90 -0.93
N VAL A 68 2.19 -14.15 -1.65
CA VAL A 68 0.85 -14.33 -1.09
C VAL A 68 0.21 -15.56 -1.73
N ARG A 69 -0.38 -16.45 -0.93
CA ARG A 69 -1.16 -17.58 -1.42
C ARG A 69 -2.55 -17.12 -1.84
N ASP A 70 -3.08 -17.76 -2.87
CA ASP A 70 -4.47 -17.57 -3.27
C ASP A 70 -5.38 -18.01 -2.11
N PRO A 71 -6.35 -17.17 -1.69
CA PRO A 71 -7.30 -17.53 -0.64
C PRO A 71 -8.23 -18.68 -1.04
N ASP A 72 -8.50 -18.85 -2.33
CA ASP A 72 -9.43 -19.85 -2.87
C ASP A 72 -8.68 -21.14 -3.29
N ASP A 73 -7.41 -21.04 -3.70
CA ASP A 73 -6.57 -22.19 -4.11
C ASP A 73 -5.16 -22.17 -3.51
N ARG A 74 -4.95 -22.91 -2.41
CA ARG A 74 -3.68 -22.91 -1.66
C ARG A 74 -2.46 -23.42 -2.45
N SER A 75 -2.68 -24.11 -3.57
CA SER A 75 -1.59 -24.56 -4.44
C SER A 75 -0.98 -23.38 -5.21
N ARG A 76 -1.77 -22.33 -5.46
CA ARG A 76 -1.37 -21.12 -6.16
C ARG A 76 -0.66 -20.15 -5.22
N LEU A 77 0.47 -19.63 -5.70
CA LEU A 77 1.34 -18.74 -4.96
C LEU A 77 1.69 -17.53 -5.80
N TYR A 78 1.09 -16.41 -5.47
CA TYR A 78 1.33 -15.13 -6.11
C TYR A 78 2.66 -14.56 -5.67
N ARG A 79 3.50 -14.23 -6.63
CA ARG A 79 4.74 -13.48 -6.42
C ARG A 79 4.66 -12.21 -7.24
N PHE A 80 5.04 -11.10 -6.64
CA PHE A 80 5.08 -9.83 -7.35
C PHE A 80 6.13 -8.89 -6.80
N THR A 81 6.61 -8.03 -7.69
CA THR A 81 7.47 -6.88 -7.38
C THR A 81 6.99 -5.69 -8.18
N ALA A 82 6.95 -4.51 -7.59
CA ALA A 82 6.68 -3.27 -8.28
C ALA A 82 7.58 -2.17 -7.72
N GLU A 83 8.30 -1.47 -8.57
CA GLU A 83 8.91 -0.19 -8.25
C GLU A 83 8.05 0.91 -8.84
N VAL A 84 7.56 1.81 -7.99
CA VAL A 84 6.62 2.85 -8.36
C VAL A 84 7.25 4.20 -8.08
N SER A 85 7.33 5.02 -9.13
CA SER A 85 7.68 6.43 -9.06
C SER A 85 6.41 7.25 -9.02
N LEU A 86 6.28 8.10 -8.00
CA LEU A 86 5.17 9.01 -7.80
C LEU A 86 5.68 10.45 -7.86
N GLU A 87 5.10 11.24 -8.75
CA GLU A 87 5.32 12.68 -8.85
C GLU A 87 4.01 13.40 -8.50
N ARG A 88 4.11 14.46 -7.71
CA ARG A 88 2.95 15.19 -7.17
C ARG A 88 2.97 16.66 -7.57
N SER A 89 1.83 17.12 -8.07
CA SER A 89 1.53 18.54 -8.28
C SER A 89 0.15 18.85 -7.66
N GLY A 90 0.16 19.39 -6.43
CA GLY A 90 -1.07 19.60 -5.66
C GLY A 90 -1.84 18.30 -5.40
N ARG A 91 -3.04 18.19 -5.96
CA ARG A 91 -3.91 17.00 -5.91
C ARG A 91 -3.78 16.10 -7.16
N HIS A 92 -2.95 16.48 -8.12
CA HIS A 92 -2.63 15.66 -9.29
C HIS A 92 -1.37 14.82 -9.01
N LEU A 93 -1.47 13.54 -9.33
CA LEU A 93 -0.46 12.53 -9.08
C LEU A 93 -0.13 11.83 -10.40
N THR A 94 1.14 11.80 -10.76
CA THR A 94 1.63 11.01 -11.89
C THR A 94 2.37 9.81 -11.33
N SER A 95 1.86 8.61 -11.63
CA SER A 95 2.43 7.35 -11.17
C SER A 95 2.95 6.54 -12.34
N ARG A 96 4.20 6.08 -12.26
CA ARG A 96 4.82 5.15 -13.21
C ARG A 96 5.34 3.95 -12.44
N ALA A 97 5.07 2.75 -12.95
CA ALA A 97 5.48 1.52 -12.30
C ALA A 97 6.30 0.65 -13.26
N HIS A 98 7.39 0.08 -12.75
CA HIS A 98 8.04 -1.08 -13.34
C HIS A 98 7.71 -2.29 -12.47
N SER A 99 7.13 -3.33 -13.05
CA SER A 99 6.60 -4.44 -12.25
C SER A 99 6.78 -5.81 -12.90
N GLY A 100 6.99 -6.81 -12.04
CA GLY A 100 6.99 -8.22 -12.38
C GLY A 100 5.96 -8.95 -11.53
N PHE A 101 5.14 -9.78 -12.16
CA PHE A 101 4.15 -10.63 -11.50
C PHE A 101 4.34 -12.05 -12.01
N SER A 102 4.13 -13.04 -11.15
CA SER A 102 3.96 -14.43 -11.61
C SER A 102 2.68 -14.53 -12.44
N GLU A 103 2.60 -15.50 -13.35
CA GLU A 103 1.41 -15.74 -14.17
C GLU A 103 0.11 -15.76 -13.36
N ASP A 104 0.09 -16.49 -12.25
CA ASP A 104 -1.05 -16.56 -11.33
C ASP A 104 -1.43 -15.23 -10.65
N ALA A 105 -0.49 -14.27 -10.60
CA ALA A 105 -0.67 -12.99 -9.94
C ALA A 105 -1.04 -11.86 -10.92
N GLU A 106 -1.02 -12.12 -12.24
CA GLU A 106 -1.23 -11.07 -13.23
C GLU A 106 -2.63 -10.45 -13.17
N GLU A 107 -3.64 -11.24 -12.82
CA GLU A 107 -5.00 -10.74 -12.63
C GLU A 107 -5.12 -9.64 -11.56
N TYR A 108 -4.13 -9.53 -10.67
CA TYR A 108 -4.08 -8.53 -9.59
C TYR A 108 -3.16 -7.34 -9.88
N ARG A 109 -2.42 -7.36 -11.00
CA ARG A 109 -1.42 -6.32 -11.36
C ARG A 109 -2.03 -4.92 -11.24
N ASP A 110 -3.08 -4.66 -12.00
CA ASP A 110 -3.67 -3.32 -12.09
C ASP A 110 -4.19 -2.86 -10.73
N ARG A 111 -4.75 -3.78 -9.93
CA ARG A 111 -5.26 -3.44 -8.59
C ARG A 111 -4.14 -3.05 -7.64
N ILE A 112 -3.04 -3.80 -7.63
CA ILE A 112 -1.89 -3.52 -6.78
C ILE A 112 -1.26 -2.19 -7.20
N LEU A 113 -1.05 -2.00 -8.50
CA LEU A 113 -0.47 -0.76 -9.03
C LEU A 113 -1.39 0.45 -8.81
N GLU A 114 -2.71 0.29 -8.93
CA GLU A 114 -3.71 1.33 -8.65
C GLU A 114 -3.69 1.79 -7.19
N MET A 115 -3.59 0.85 -6.24
CA MET A 115 -3.56 1.15 -4.81
C MET A 115 -2.24 1.77 -4.35
N SER A 116 -1.16 1.42 -5.05
CA SER A 116 0.21 1.69 -4.64
C SER A 116 0.51 3.17 -4.32
N PRO A 117 0.04 4.17 -5.10
CA PRO A 117 0.32 5.57 -4.81
C PRO A 117 -0.32 6.03 -3.51
N PHE A 118 -1.51 5.50 -3.18
CA PHE A 118 -2.26 5.87 -1.99
C PHE A 118 -1.68 5.29 -0.71
N VAL A 119 -1.06 4.10 -0.79
CA VAL A 119 -0.31 3.51 0.34
C VAL A 119 0.83 4.46 0.77
N TYR A 120 1.49 5.13 -0.17
CA TYR A 120 2.49 6.13 0.18
C TYR A 120 1.86 7.48 0.55
N LEU A 121 0.99 8.02 -0.31
CA LEU A 121 0.39 9.35 -0.15
C LEU A 121 -0.27 9.53 1.21
N LEU A 122 -1.13 8.59 1.60
CA LEU A 122 -1.92 8.70 2.83
C LEU A 122 -1.07 8.56 4.09
N ARG A 123 0.16 8.04 3.96
CA ARG A 123 1.14 8.02 5.03
C ARG A 123 1.71 9.41 5.29
N THR A 124 1.84 10.23 4.25
CA THR A 124 2.50 11.53 4.31
C THR A 124 1.53 12.70 4.33
N GLU A 125 0.26 12.48 3.99
CA GLU A 125 -0.77 13.51 4.07
C GLU A 125 -1.12 13.82 5.52
N PRO A 126 -1.24 15.09 5.91
CA PRO A 126 -1.74 15.43 7.23
C PRO A 126 -3.18 14.92 7.38
N PHE A 127 -3.55 14.48 8.58
CA PHE A 127 -4.95 14.21 8.85
C PHE A 127 -5.77 15.50 8.72
N PRO A 128 -7.04 15.43 8.30
CA PRO A 128 -7.90 16.61 8.28
C PRO A 128 -8.09 17.19 9.69
N PRO A 129 -8.22 18.52 9.83
CA PRO A 129 -8.65 19.14 11.08
C PRO A 129 -9.96 18.50 11.57
N GLY A 130 -10.02 18.09 12.83
CA GLY A 130 -11.19 17.39 13.40
C GLY A 130 -11.29 15.90 13.05
N GLY A 131 -10.31 15.32 12.36
CA GLY A 131 -10.20 13.88 12.15
C GLY A 131 -11.14 13.28 11.10
N SER A 132 -11.96 14.10 10.44
CA SER A 132 -12.84 13.70 9.35
C SER A 132 -12.76 14.72 8.21
N GLY A 133 -12.94 14.26 6.97
CA GLY A 133 -12.88 15.14 5.81
C GLY A 133 -12.81 14.38 4.50
N GLU A 134 -12.86 15.11 3.40
CA GLU A 134 -12.76 14.55 2.05
C GLU A 134 -11.61 15.22 1.29
N SER A 135 -10.94 14.46 0.44
CA SER A 135 -9.89 14.97 -0.43
C SER A 135 -9.97 14.28 -1.78
N GLU A 136 -10.09 15.09 -2.82
CA GLU A 136 -10.09 14.62 -4.20
C GLU A 136 -8.66 14.57 -4.74
N TYR A 137 -8.39 13.56 -5.55
CA TYR A 137 -7.11 13.35 -6.23
C TYR A 137 -7.33 12.90 -7.65
N ALA A 138 -6.39 13.21 -8.53
CA ALA A 138 -6.33 12.63 -9.87
C ALA A 138 -5.01 11.90 -10.05
N VAL A 139 -5.04 10.57 -10.24
CA VAL A 139 -3.84 9.76 -10.52
C VAL A 139 -3.82 9.41 -11.99
N ASN A 140 -2.80 9.87 -12.73
CA ASN A 140 -2.71 9.66 -14.19
C ASN A 140 -4.00 10.08 -14.92
N GLY A 141 -4.63 11.18 -14.50
CA GLY A 141 -5.91 11.68 -15.04
C GLY A 141 -7.16 10.97 -14.52
N LYS A 142 -7.03 9.90 -13.75
CA LYS A 142 -8.15 9.14 -13.18
C LYS A 142 -8.58 9.70 -11.82
N PRO A 143 -9.86 10.02 -11.59
CA PRO A 143 -10.32 10.66 -10.36
C PRO A 143 -10.49 9.66 -9.21
N TYR A 144 -10.10 10.10 -8.02
CA TYR A 144 -10.23 9.37 -6.76
C TYR A 144 -10.67 10.30 -5.64
N VAL A 145 -11.41 9.74 -4.68
CA VAL A 145 -11.84 10.45 -3.48
C VAL A 145 -11.35 9.69 -2.26
N VAL A 146 -10.68 10.39 -1.35
CA VAL A 146 -10.27 9.88 -0.05
C VAL A 146 -11.19 10.48 1.00
N ARG A 147 -11.91 9.62 1.72
CA ARG A 147 -12.73 10.01 2.87
C ARG A 147 -12.04 9.61 4.16
N TRP A 148 -11.74 10.60 4.98
CA TRP A 148 -11.17 10.45 6.30
C TRP A 148 -12.28 10.39 7.34
N SER A 149 -12.08 9.56 8.34
CA SER A 149 -12.96 9.44 9.50
C SER A 149 -12.18 9.09 10.74
N LEU A 150 -12.66 9.53 11.90
CA LEU A 150 -12.16 9.06 13.19
C LEU A 150 -12.95 7.83 13.63
N GLY A 151 -12.35 6.65 13.54
CA GLY A 151 -12.92 5.40 14.05
C GLY A 151 -12.64 5.21 15.55
N GLU A 152 -13.24 4.18 16.15
CA GLU A 152 -13.06 3.84 17.57
C GLU A 152 -11.59 3.61 17.95
N ARG A 153 -10.79 3.13 17.00
CA ARG A 153 -9.37 2.78 17.21
C ARG A 153 -8.40 3.83 16.69
N GLY A 154 -8.90 4.94 16.17
CA GLY A 154 -8.08 6.02 15.62
C GLY A 154 -8.48 6.42 14.20
N PRO A 155 -7.65 7.24 13.53
CA PRO A 155 -7.93 7.72 12.20
C PRO A 155 -8.00 6.58 11.18
N GLU A 156 -8.90 6.73 10.22
CA GLU A 156 -9.08 5.82 9.09
C GLU A 156 -9.30 6.62 7.81
N ALA A 157 -8.90 6.06 6.67
CA ALA A 157 -9.16 6.64 5.36
C ALA A 157 -9.76 5.57 4.44
N THR A 158 -10.76 5.94 3.64
CA THR A 158 -11.36 5.07 2.62
C THR A 158 -11.18 5.70 1.25
N LEU A 159 -10.60 4.94 0.32
CA LEU A 159 -10.34 5.35 -1.05
C LEU A 159 -11.47 4.88 -1.97
N TYR A 160 -11.98 5.80 -2.78
CA TYR A 160 -13.03 5.59 -3.75
C TYR A 160 -12.58 5.97 -5.15
N GLU A 161 -13.09 5.22 -6.13
CA GLU A 161 -13.10 5.58 -7.54
C GLU A 161 -14.57 5.62 -7.98
N GLY A 162 -15.09 6.82 -8.24
CA GLY A 162 -16.54 7.02 -8.36
C GLY A 162 -17.27 6.51 -7.10
N LEU A 163 -18.22 5.59 -7.28
CA LEU A 163 -18.96 4.97 -6.16
C LEU A 163 -18.28 3.71 -5.60
N ARG A 164 -17.20 3.24 -6.21
CA ARG A 164 -16.55 1.97 -5.87
C ARG A 164 -15.48 2.20 -4.80
N THR A 165 -15.55 1.48 -3.68
CA THR A 165 -14.45 1.42 -2.72
C THR A 165 -13.28 0.62 -3.28
N VAL A 166 -12.12 1.26 -3.37
CA VAL A 166 -10.86 0.64 -3.85
C VAL A 166 -10.10 0.03 -2.66
N GLY A 167 -10.02 0.76 -1.55
CA GLY A 167 -9.33 0.29 -0.35
C GLY A 167 -9.67 1.10 0.90
N LYS A 168 -9.22 0.58 2.05
CA LYS A 168 -9.39 1.23 3.35
C LYS A 168 -8.12 1.12 4.18
N PHE A 169 -7.73 2.21 4.83
CA PHE A 169 -6.47 2.36 5.55
C PHE A 169 -6.79 2.68 7.01
N PHE A 170 -6.09 2.01 7.92
CA PHE A 170 -6.24 2.17 9.35
C PHE A 170 -4.88 2.57 9.91
N PHE A 171 -4.84 3.71 10.59
CA PHE A 171 -3.61 4.27 11.15
C PHE A 171 -3.47 3.85 12.61
N ARG A 172 -2.23 3.74 13.10
CA ARG A 172 -1.98 3.44 14.51
C ARG A 172 -2.51 4.57 15.41
N PRO A 173 -3.11 4.25 16.57
CA PRO A 173 -3.44 5.26 17.57
C PRO A 173 -2.21 6.11 17.91
N GLY A 174 -2.40 7.42 18.02
CA GLY A 174 -1.31 8.36 18.32
C GLY A 174 -0.40 8.72 17.14
N SER A 175 -0.74 8.33 15.90
CA SER A 175 -0.02 8.80 14.71
C SER A 175 0.01 10.34 14.66
N PRO A 176 1.16 10.96 14.31
CA PRO A 176 1.31 12.42 14.37
C PRO A 176 0.41 13.10 13.33
N GLN A 177 -0.25 14.21 13.68
CA GLN A 177 -1.19 14.92 12.79
C GLN A 177 -0.61 15.24 11.39
N ALA A 178 0.67 15.61 11.32
CA ALA A 178 1.36 16.01 10.10
C ALA A 178 1.98 14.83 9.31
N GLY A 179 1.97 13.62 9.86
CA GLY A 179 2.71 12.48 9.34
C GLY A 179 4.22 12.55 9.63
N PRO A 180 5.02 11.57 9.13
CA PRO A 180 4.55 10.35 8.48
C PRO A 180 3.79 9.44 9.47
N HIS A 181 2.65 8.91 9.02
CA HIS A 181 1.83 8.00 9.80
C HIS A 181 2.35 6.57 9.73
N GLU A 182 1.95 5.76 10.68
CA GLU A 182 2.13 4.30 10.62
C GLU A 182 0.79 3.62 10.40
N TYR A 183 0.74 2.68 9.47
CA TYR A 183 -0.45 1.85 9.30
C TYR A 183 -0.51 0.79 10.41
N GLU A 184 -1.69 0.63 11.01
CA GLU A 184 -2.03 -0.62 11.70
C GLU A 184 -2.27 -1.71 10.66
N LYS A 185 -3.08 -1.38 9.65
CA LYS A 185 -3.38 -2.24 8.51
C LYS A 185 -3.98 -1.43 7.37
N PHE A 186 -3.99 -1.99 6.18
CA PHE A 186 -4.83 -1.52 5.08
C PHE A 186 -5.51 -2.69 4.37
N ARG A 187 -6.56 -2.40 3.63
CA ARG A 187 -7.41 -3.37 2.95
C ARG A 187 -7.58 -3.01 1.50
N VAL A 188 -7.56 -4.03 0.65
CA VAL A 188 -7.76 -3.91 -0.79
C VAL A 188 -8.87 -4.86 -1.23
N ASN A 189 -9.81 -4.34 -2.00
CA ASN A 189 -10.84 -5.16 -2.62
C ASN A 189 -10.26 -5.83 -3.87
N THR A 190 -10.35 -7.16 -3.94
CA THR A 190 -9.93 -7.93 -5.11
C THR A 190 -11.03 -8.01 -6.16
N VAL A 191 -10.67 -8.46 -7.36
CA VAL A 191 -11.62 -8.73 -8.46
C VAL A 191 -12.67 -9.78 -8.09
N ARG A 192 -12.35 -10.71 -7.19
CA ARG A 192 -13.22 -11.82 -6.76
C ARG A 192 -14.11 -11.50 -5.55
N ARG A 193 -14.27 -10.22 -5.19
CA ARG A 193 -15.00 -9.76 -3.97
C ARG A 193 -14.38 -10.22 -2.64
N THR A 194 -13.17 -10.80 -2.68
CA THR A 194 -12.35 -11.07 -1.49
C THR A 194 -11.67 -9.78 -1.05
N VAL A 195 -11.58 -9.56 0.27
CA VAL A 195 -10.86 -8.42 0.84
C VAL A 195 -9.53 -8.90 1.38
N LEU A 196 -8.43 -8.42 0.80
CA LEU A 196 -7.09 -8.66 1.35
C LEU A 196 -6.79 -7.60 2.40
N SER A 197 -6.38 -8.03 3.59
CA SER A 197 -5.93 -7.20 4.70
C SER A 197 -4.43 -7.34 4.87
N PHE A 198 -3.71 -6.22 4.79
CA PHE A 198 -2.28 -6.11 4.98
C PHE A 198 -2.06 -5.54 6.39
N VAL A 199 -1.70 -6.40 7.34
CA VAL A 199 -1.56 -6.05 8.75
C VAL A 199 -0.09 -5.85 9.08
N ARG A 200 0.26 -4.71 9.69
CA ARG A 200 1.65 -4.39 10.04
C ARG A 200 2.20 -5.46 10.99
N ARG A 201 3.39 -6.00 10.65
CA ARG A 201 4.15 -6.88 11.53
C ARG A 201 4.80 -6.12 12.68
#